data_AF-A0A7V9P8G1-F1
#
_entry.id   AF-A0A7V9P8G1-F1
#
_cell.length_a   1.000
_cell.length_b   1.000
_cell.length_c   1.000
_cell.angle_alpha   90.00
_cell.angle_beta   90.00
_cell.angle_gamma   90.00
#
_symmetry.space_group_name_H-M   'P 1'
#
loop_
_entity.id
_entity.type
_entity.pdbx_description
1 polymer ?
#
loop_
_entity_poly.entity_id
_entity_poly.type
_entity_poly.pdbx_seq_one_letter_code
_entity_poly.pdbx_strand_id
1 'polypeptide(L)'
;DENGKLFVVWKEDGNSVNKPTPLWAQELDMKNWKLVGERREILRNDPATWEGNLVEGPYIIRKNGYFYMFYSGNACCGRGCNYAMGVARSKTLLGNWEKSPENPILKGNENFNCPGHGTAVTLENGRTFMLYHAYDPKDTNYVGRQALLDEVNWTADGWATINNGKGASKTAAAPAGVAERDEEYRFFDDFTAPTLRFGWQWQQNNVPEYRIRNGSLELAPNSANALNLIGGIMGYYTTNGSYAAMTQVDVSSIKSGAIAGLSAYGDNENALGFGVQNGKIVVWRRERNNHRVLSTHDAPGGNQMHLRLTARDGIFYSFAVSGDGKNFQAIGDEQNGDYLPPWDRGVRVAMTVGGAENARARFGFLRIEPAKK
;
A
#
# COMPACT_ATOMS: atom_id res chain seq x y z
N ASP A 1 32.04 0.08 -1.03
CA ASP A 1 32.89 0.22 0.17
C ASP A 1 33.78 1.46 0.05
N GLU A 2 34.61 1.69 1.04
CA GLU A 2 35.60 2.77 1.11
C GLU A 2 36.52 2.86 -0.11
N ASN A 3 36.70 1.75 -0.86
CA ASN A 3 37.56 1.66 -2.04
C ASN A 3 36.81 1.80 -3.37
N GLY A 4 35.51 2.14 -3.35
CA GLY A 4 34.70 2.32 -4.56
C GLY A 4 34.12 1.03 -5.15
N LYS A 5 34.28 -0.12 -4.49
CA LYS A 5 33.62 -1.37 -4.87
C LYS A 5 32.13 -1.33 -4.53
N LEU A 6 31.33 -2.06 -5.30
CA LEU A 6 29.88 -2.17 -5.08
C LEU A 6 29.55 -3.41 -4.28
N PHE A 7 28.52 -3.31 -3.46
CA PHE A 7 28.09 -4.39 -2.57
C PHE A 7 26.56 -4.46 -2.57
N VAL A 8 26.03 -5.68 -2.50
CA VAL A 8 24.64 -5.91 -2.11
C VAL A 8 24.61 -6.11 -0.60
N VAL A 9 23.62 -5.51 0.05
CA VAL A 9 23.34 -5.68 1.48
C VAL A 9 21.91 -6.19 1.63
N TRP A 10 21.70 -7.26 2.41
CA TRP A 10 20.39 -7.87 2.58
C TRP A 10 20.22 -8.53 3.94
N LYS A 11 18.97 -8.77 4.33
CA LYS A 11 18.59 -9.52 5.52
C LYS A 11 18.49 -11.01 5.19
N GLU A 12 18.91 -11.86 6.12
CA GLU A 12 18.46 -13.26 6.17
C GLU A 12 17.19 -13.40 7.01
N ASP A 13 16.14 -14.01 6.45
CA ASP A 13 14.81 -14.12 7.06
C ASP A 13 14.73 -15.20 8.15
N GLY A 14 15.62 -15.14 9.15
CA GLY A 14 15.65 -16.11 10.24
C GLY A 14 14.42 -16.05 11.14
N ASN A 15 13.76 -14.90 11.27
CA ASN A 15 12.60 -14.72 12.14
C ASN A 15 11.39 -15.58 11.73
N SER A 16 11.25 -15.97 10.46
CA SER A 16 10.17 -16.88 10.01
C SER A 16 10.29 -18.29 10.58
N VAL A 17 11.47 -18.64 11.09
CA VAL A 17 11.79 -19.93 11.72
C VAL A 17 12.42 -19.76 13.11
N ASN A 18 12.15 -18.65 13.79
CA ASN A 18 12.63 -18.33 15.13
C ASN A 18 14.18 -18.35 15.29
N LYS A 19 14.90 -17.89 14.26
CA LYS A 19 16.36 -17.72 14.26
C LYS A 19 16.74 -16.23 14.23
N PRO A 20 17.99 -15.87 14.59
CA PRO A 20 18.51 -14.51 14.41
C PRO A 20 18.41 -14.05 12.95
N THR A 21 18.36 -12.74 12.76
CA THR A 21 18.23 -12.06 11.46
C THR A 21 19.50 -11.28 11.14
N PRO A 22 20.58 -11.95 10.72
CA PRO A 22 21.79 -11.25 10.32
C PRO A 22 21.55 -10.44 9.03
N LEU A 23 22.18 -9.27 8.97
CA LEU A 23 22.36 -8.48 7.77
C LEU A 23 23.71 -8.85 7.16
N TRP A 24 23.69 -9.20 5.88
CA TRP A 24 24.85 -9.65 5.11
C TRP A 24 25.26 -8.57 4.11
N ALA A 25 26.56 -8.47 3.84
CA ALA A 25 27.12 -7.75 2.71
C ALA A 25 27.98 -8.68 1.85
N GLN A 26 27.89 -8.55 0.53
CA GLN A 26 28.77 -9.24 -0.41
C GLN A 26 29.05 -8.37 -1.63
N GLU A 27 30.28 -8.46 -2.14
CA GLU A 27 30.72 -7.66 -3.29
C GLU A 27 29.90 -8.03 -4.53
N LEU A 28 29.51 -7.01 -5.30
CA LEU A 28 28.76 -7.14 -6.54
C LEU A 28 29.66 -6.81 -7.72
N ASP A 29 29.91 -7.81 -8.55
CA ASP A 29 30.49 -7.62 -9.87
C ASP A 29 29.39 -7.15 -10.82
N MET A 30 29.29 -5.83 -11.00
CA MET A 30 28.31 -5.19 -11.89
C MET A 30 28.52 -5.54 -13.36
N LYS A 31 29.73 -5.95 -13.78
CA LYS A 31 29.98 -6.31 -15.18
C LYS A 31 29.26 -7.62 -15.53
N ASN A 32 29.21 -8.55 -14.58
CA ASN A 32 28.64 -9.88 -14.77
C ASN A 32 27.34 -10.10 -13.97
N TRP A 33 26.84 -9.08 -13.28
CA TRP A 33 25.64 -9.14 -12.42
C TRP A 33 25.67 -10.30 -11.42
N LYS A 34 26.82 -10.52 -10.77
CA LYS A 34 27.02 -11.65 -9.85
C LYS A 34 27.64 -11.21 -8.53
N LEU A 35 27.27 -11.89 -7.46
CA LEU A 35 27.95 -11.79 -6.18
C LEU A 35 29.31 -12.49 -6.26
N VAL A 36 30.35 -11.88 -5.69
CA VAL A 36 31.72 -12.40 -5.69
C VAL A 36 32.31 -12.40 -4.29
N GLY A 37 33.30 -13.26 -4.07
CA GLY A 37 33.90 -13.47 -2.75
C GLY A 37 32.93 -14.12 -1.76
N GLU A 38 33.23 -14.00 -0.47
CA GLU A 38 32.39 -14.50 0.61
C GLU A 38 31.49 -13.39 1.17
N ARG A 39 30.24 -13.73 1.50
CA ARG A 39 29.37 -12.83 2.26
C ARG A 39 29.91 -12.63 3.67
N ARG A 40 29.71 -11.44 4.22
CA ARG A 40 30.12 -11.06 5.58
C ARG A 40 28.92 -10.56 6.35
N GLU A 41 28.75 -11.04 7.57
CA GLU A 41 27.77 -10.51 8.49
C GLU A 41 28.25 -9.12 8.93
N ILE A 42 27.39 -8.11 8.82
CA ILE A 42 27.71 -6.73 9.18
C ILE A 42 26.91 -6.23 10.38
N LEU A 43 25.74 -6.81 10.64
CA LEU A 43 24.90 -6.49 11.81
C LEU A 43 23.95 -7.66 12.10
N ARG A 44 23.54 -7.82 13.36
CA ARG A 44 22.54 -8.80 13.79
C ARG A 44 21.61 -8.19 14.83
N ASN A 45 20.37 -8.69 14.90
CA ASN A 45 19.43 -8.32 15.94
C ASN A 45 19.91 -8.77 17.33
N ASP A 46 19.62 -7.94 18.34
CA ASP A 46 19.71 -8.29 19.75
C ASP A 46 18.31 -8.41 20.36
N PRO A 47 17.83 -9.62 20.65
CA PRO A 47 16.52 -9.87 21.26
C PRO A 47 16.30 -9.22 22.63
N ALA A 48 17.35 -8.85 23.35
CA ALA A 48 17.25 -8.19 24.64
C ALA A 48 17.01 -6.67 24.54
N THR A 49 16.96 -6.13 23.31
CA THR A 49 16.81 -4.69 23.04
C THR A 49 15.50 -4.39 22.31
N TRP A 50 15.31 -3.12 21.93
CA TRP A 50 14.18 -2.68 21.12
C TRP A 50 14.06 -3.42 19.77
N GLU A 51 15.16 -3.98 19.26
CA GLU A 51 15.21 -4.73 18.00
C GLU A 51 14.39 -6.03 18.06
N GLY A 52 14.28 -6.65 19.25
CA GLY A 52 13.58 -7.91 19.41
C GLY A 52 14.12 -9.01 18.47
N ASN A 53 13.21 -9.76 17.87
CA ASN A 53 13.55 -10.93 17.05
C ASN A 53 13.97 -10.59 15.60
N LEU A 54 13.98 -9.31 15.20
CA LEU A 54 14.14 -8.91 13.81
C LEU A 54 15.00 -7.65 13.69
N VAL A 55 15.95 -7.68 12.76
CA VAL A 55 16.48 -6.48 12.09
C VAL A 55 16.33 -6.64 10.58
N GLU A 56 16.02 -5.56 9.88
CA GLU A 56 15.81 -5.56 8.43
C GLU A 56 15.96 -4.18 7.78
N GLY A 57 15.74 -4.14 6.46
CA GLY A 57 15.72 -2.91 5.67
C GLY A 57 16.98 -2.06 5.80
N PRO A 58 18.20 -2.64 5.68
CA PRO A 58 19.41 -1.84 5.75
C PRO A 58 19.46 -0.82 4.62
N TYR A 59 19.64 0.44 4.99
CA TYR A 59 19.94 1.52 4.06
C TYR A 59 21.21 2.25 4.49
N ILE A 60 22.25 2.22 3.63
CA ILE A 60 23.58 2.72 3.96
C ILE A 60 23.89 4.01 3.20
N ILE A 61 24.30 5.05 3.94
CA ILE A 61 24.86 6.29 3.38
C ILE A 61 26.28 6.51 3.88
N ARG A 62 27.04 7.39 3.21
CA ARG A 62 28.33 7.88 3.70
C ARG A 62 28.23 9.33 4.13
N LYS A 63 28.80 9.66 5.28
CA LYS A 63 28.91 11.03 5.77
C LYS A 63 30.12 11.16 6.68
N ASN A 64 30.92 12.22 6.52
CA ASN A 64 32.02 12.59 7.41
C ASN A 64 32.98 11.43 7.76
N GLY A 65 33.35 10.62 6.76
CA GLY A 65 34.29 9.48 6.94
C GLY A 65 33.69 8.22 7.58
N TYR A 66 32.38 8.19 7.80
CA TYR A 66 31.64 7.02 8.27
C TYR A 66 30.64 6.55 7.22
N PHE A 67 30.39 5.24 7.22
CA PHE A 67 29.16 4.64 6.75
C PHE A 67 28.13 4.68 7.88
N TYR A 68 26.90 5.06 7.57
CA TYR A 68 25.75 4.97 8.46
C TYR A 68 24.74 4.01 7.86
N MET A 69 24.35 2.99 8.63
CA MET A 69 23.31 2.03 8.27
C MET A 69 22.09 2.35 9.10
N PHE A 70 21.04 2.81 8.44
CA PHE A 70 19.70 2.83 8.99
C PHE A 70 19.11 1.44 8.83
N TYR A 71 18.50 0.91 9.89
CA TYR A 71 17.89 -0.40 9.89
C TYR A 71 16.68 -0.39 10.80
N SER A 72 15.72 -1.24 10.50
CA SER A 72 14.50 -1.36 11.31
C SER A 72 14.55 -2.61 12.15
N GLY A 73 13.86 -2.58 13.27
CA GLY A 73 13.77 -3.69 14.19
C GLY A 73 12.34 -3.97 14.62
N ASN A 74 12.15 -5.17 15.17
CA ASN A 74 10.88 -5.67 15.69
C ASN A 74 9.78 -5.85 14.63
N ALA A 75 8.51 -5.89 15.04
CA ALA A 75 7.40 -6.27 14.16
C ALA A 75 6.78 -5.06 13.42
N CYS A 76 6.88 -5.05 12.09
CA CYS A 76 6.33 -4.00 11.22
C CYS A 76 4.80 -3.93 11.21
N CYS A 77 4.15 -5.08 11.30
CA CYS A 77 2.84 -5.25 10.70
C CYS A 77 1.95 -6.07 11.64
N GLY A 78 0.71 -5.62 11.84
CA GLY A 78 -0.27 -6.25 12.71
C GLY A 78 -0.70 -5.38 13.88
N ARG A 79 -1.77 -5.80 14.57
CA ARG A 79 -2.43 -5.04 15.66
C ARG A 79 -1.50 -4.67 16.81
N GLY A 80 -0.45 -5.45 17.06
CA GLY A 80 0.53 -5.23 18.12
C GLY A 80 1.90 -4.78 17.59
N CYS A 81 1.96 -4.14 16.41
CA CYS A 81 3.22 -3.71 15.85
C CYS A 81 3.95 -2.76 16.82
N ASN A 82 5.27 -2.87 16.83
CA ASN A 82 6.18 -2.10 17.67
C ASN A 82 7.46 -1.75 16.89
N TYR A 83 7.34 -1.68 15.57
CA TYR A 83 8.40 -1.36 14.64
C TYR A 83 9.06 -0.03 14.99
N ALA A 84 10.38 -0.01 14.85
CA ALA A 84 11.19 1.16 15.09
C ALA A 84 12.42 1.10 14.18
N MET A 85 13.14 2.21 14.08
CA MET A 85 14.36 2.30 13.29
C MET A 85 15.52 2.84 14.14
N GLY A 86 16.66 2.20 13.95
CA GLY A 86 17.93 2.57 14.55
C GLY A 86 18.95 2.95 13.49
N VAL A 87 20.10 3.41 13.96
CA VAL A 87 21.27 3.69 13.15
C VAL A 87 22.51 3.03 13.76
N ALA A 88 23.37 2.48 12.91
CA ALA A 88 24.71 2.05 13.26
C ALA A 88 25.72 2.74 12.34
N ARG A 89 26.98 2.87 12.76
CA ARG A 89 28.04 3.42 11.93
C ARG A 89 29.31 2.56 11.91
N SER A 90 30.05 2.62 10.82
CA SER A 90 31.38 2.03 10.71
C SER A 90 32.28 2.86 9.80
N LYS A 91 33.61 2.77 9.97
CA LYS A 91 34.57 3.41 9.06
C LYS A 91 34.82 2.61 7.78
N THR A 92 34.57 1.30 7.83
CA THR A 92 34.72 0.38 6.69
C THR A 92 33.45 -0.43 6.52
N LEU A 93 33.05 -0.72 5.28
CA LEU A 93 31.75 -1.35 5.02
C LEU A 93 31.63 -2.73 5.68
N LEU A 94 32.71 -3.52 5.64
CA LEU A 94 32.80 -4.87 6.21
C LEU A 94 33.44 -4.88 7.60
N GLY A 95 33.57 -3.71 8.23
CA GLY A 95 34.13 -3.56 9.57
C GLY A 95 33.11 -3.81 10.67
N ASN A 96 33.51 -3.45 11.89
CA ASN A 96 32.62 -3.49 13.04
C ASN A 96 31.66 -2.31 12.99
N TRP A 97 30.38 -2.58 13.16
CA TRP A 97 29.33 -1.56 13.19
C TRP A 97 28.98 -1.22 14.64
N GLU A 98 29.17 0.04 15.02
CA GLU A 98 28.79 0.60 16.30
C GLU A 98 27.31 1.04 16.21
N LYS A 99 26.43 0.49 17.06
CA LYS A 99 25.04 0.95 17.15
C LYS A 99 24.98 2.25 17.96
N SER A 100 24.12 3.19 17.56
CA SER A 100 23.92 4.43 18.32
C SER A 100 23.40 4.13 19.73
N PRO A 101 23.91 4.80 20.77
CA PRO A 101 23.38 4.68 22.13
C PRO A 101 21.94 5.23 22.26
N GLU A 102 21.52 6.10 21.34
CA GLU A 102 20.18 6.71 21.31
C GLU A 102 19.15 5.86 20.53
N ASN A 103 19.55 4.67 20.07
CA ASN A 103 18.61 3.80 19.36
C ASN A 103 17.44 3.35 20.27
N PRO A 104 16.21 3.27 19.75
CA PRO A 104 15.83 3.60 18.38
C PRO A 104 15.68 5.11 18.16
N ILE A 105 16.21 5.61 17.04
CA ILE A 105 16.15 7.02 16.65
C ILE A 105 14.78 7.43 16.08
N LEU A 106 13.94 6.45 15.73
CA LEU A 106 12.58 6.64 15.24
C LEU A 106 11.69 5.51 15.79
N LYS A 107 10.63 5.89 16.51
CA LYS A 107 9.70 4.97 17.20
C LYS A 107 8.29 5.52 17.17
N GLY A 108 7.30 4.66 17.45
CA GLY A 108 5.90 5.06 17.50
C GLY A 108 5.62 6.13 18.56
N ASN A 109 4.63 6.99 18.29
CA ASN A 109 4.14 8.03 19.19
C ASN A 109 2.62 8.22 19.03
N GLU A 110 2.05 9.26 19.65
CA GLU A 110 0.61 9.56 19.61
C GLU A 110 0.04 9.88 18.21
N ASN A 111 0.91 10.17 17.24
CA ASN A 111 0.52 10.58 15.89
C ASN A 111 0.73 9.46 14.88
N PHE A 112 1.78 8.64 15.05
CA PHE A 112 2.08 7.55 14.14
C PHE A 112 2.65 6.34 14.88
N ASN A 113 2.14 5.18 14.52
CA ASN A 113 2.58 3.89 15.04
C ASN A 113 3.56 3.22 14.08
N CYS A 114 4.47 2.43 14.66
CA CYS A 114 5.32 1.46 13.96
C CYS A 114 6.12 2.06 12.78
N PRO A 115 6.82 3.19 12.97
CA PRO A 115 7.58 3.80 11.89
C PRO A 115 8.85 3.01 11.57
N GLY A 116 9.18 2.86 10.29
CA GLY A 116 10.45 2.27 9.87
C GLY A 116 10.55 1.94 8.38
N HIS A 117 11.50 1.07 8.05
CA HIS A 117 11.91 0.69 6.69
C HIS A 117 12.34 1.91 5.87
N GLY A 118 13.19 2.74 6.48
CA GLY A 118 13.56 4.05 5.97
C GLY A 118 14.59 4.02 4.84
N THR A 119 14.47 4.96 3.91
CA THR A 119 15.44 5.28 2.86
C THR A 119 15.82 6.75 2.99
N ALA A 120 17.12 7.04 3.04
CA ALA A 120 17.61 8.42 3.19
C ALA A 120 17.90 9.07 1.83
N VAL A 121 17.56 10.35 1.69
CA VAL A 121 17.96 11.21 0.58
C VAL A 121 18.74 12.40 1.14
N THR A 122 19.91 12.70 0.58
CA THR A 122 20.70 13.87 0.96
C THR A 122 20.65 14.89 -0.18
N LEU A 123 20.22 16.11 0.14
CA LEU A 123 20.15 17.23 -0.79
C LEU A 123 21.54 17.84 -1.02
N GLU A 124 21.68 18.62 -2.08
CA GLU A 124 22.94 19.32 -2.41
C GLU A 124 23.42 20.27 -1.30
N ASN A 125 22.49 20.84 -0.52
CA ASN A 125 22.82 21.67 0.64
C ASN A 125 23.24 20.87 1.89
N GLY A 126 23.36 19.54 1.78
CA GLY A 126 23.83 18.65 2.84
C GLY A 126 22.76 18.22 3.85
N ARG A 127 21.52 18.71 3.73
CA ARG A 127 20.38 18.23 4.54
C ARG A 127 20.00 16.82 4.14
N THR A 128 19.72 15.97 5.11
CA THR A 128 19.32 14.57 4.88
C THR A 128 17.89 14.38 5.34
N PHE A 129 17.07 13.73 4.52
CA PHE A 129 15.70 13.38 4.84
C PHE A 129 15.53 11.86 4.80
N MET A 130 14.70 11.34 5.68
CA MET A 130 14.34 9.93 5.76
C MET A 130 12.91 9.75 5.28
N LEU A 131 12.73 9.02 4.18
CA LEU A 131 11.44 8.53 3.73
C LEU A 131 11.21 7.16 4.35
N TYR A 132 10.13 6.98 5.10
CA TYR A 132 9.83 5.73 5.79
C TYR A 132 8.32 5.52 5.84
N HIS A 133 7.87 4.34 6.28
CA HIS A 133 6.45 4.10 6.47
C HIS A 133 6.04 4.16 7.93
N ALA A 134 4.78 4.47 8.20
CA ALA A 134 4.14 4.32 9.51
C ALA A 134 2.63 4.09 9.33
N TYR A 135 1.88 4.06 10.44
CA TYR A 135 0.42 4.01 10.45
C TYR A 135 -0.17 5.16 11.27
N ASP A 136 -1.19 5.84 10.77
CA ASP A 136 -2.00 6.81 11.51
C ASP A 136 -3.02 6.07 12.40
N PRO A 137 -2.84 6.08 13.74
CA PRO A 137 -3.78 5.40 14.64
C PRO A 137 -5.13 6.10 14.75
N LYS A 138 -5.29 7.32 14.21
CA LYS A 138 -6.52 8.12 14.31
C LYS A 138 -7.46 7.93 13.12
N ASP A 139 -7.00 7.29 12.04
CA ASP A 139 -7.83 6.97 10.87
C ASP A 139 -8.10 5.46 10.81
N THR A 140 -7.26 4.70 10.13
CA THR A 140 -7.41 3.25 10.03
C THR A 140 -6.13 2.60 9.52
N ASN A 141 -5.92 1.31 9.83
CA ASN A 141 -4.84 0.52 9.23
C ASN A 141 -5.23 -0.09 7.88
N TYR A 142 -6.50 0.03 7.47
CA TYR A 142 -7.02 -0.52 6.21
C TYR A 142 -6.55 0.24 4.97
N VAL A 143 -5.95 1.42 5.13
CA VAL A 143 -5.23 2.11 4.04
C VAL A 143 -3.83 1.51 3.81
N GLY A 144 -3.38 0.62 4.70
CA GLY A 144 -2.03 0.06 4.71
C GLY A 144 -0.99 1.04 5.28
N ARG A 145 0.28 0.74 5.00
CA ARG A 145 1.43 1.55 5.39
C ARG A 145 1.43 2.90 4.65
N GLN A 146 1.54 4.00 5.39
CA GLN A 146 1.57 5.36 4.84
C GLN A 146 3.01 5.88 4.79
N ALA A 147 3.37 6.56 3.71
CA ALA A 147 4.69 7.16 3.57
C ALA A 147 4.78 8.49 4.35
N LEU A 148 5.84 8.62 5.16
CA LEU A 148 6.20 9.82 5.91
C LEU A 148 7.61 10.25 5.56
N LEU A 149 7.89 11.55 5.72
CA LEU A 149 9.18 12.17 5.47
C LEU A 149 9.58 13.04 6.66
N ASP A 150 10.75 12.76 7.24
CA ASP A 150 11.34 13.60 8.29
C ASP A 150 12.78 13.99 7.96
N GLU A 151 13.23 15.12 8.48
CA GLU A 151 14.65 15.50 8.43
C GLU A 151 15.47 14.68 9.44
N VAL A 152 16.62 14.18 8.98
CA VAL A 152 17.64 13.55 9.81
C VAL A 152 18.59 14.64 10.30
N ASN A 153 18.54 14.89 11.61
CA ASN A 153 19.42 15.82 12.29
C ASN A 153 20.69 15.10 12.75
N TRP A 154 21.82 15.79 12.70
CA TRP A 154 23.12 15.24 13.09
C TRP A 154 23.61 15.91 14.37
N THR A 155 23.87 15.12 15.40
CA THR A 155 24.41 15.58 16.67
C THR A 155 25.89 15.96 16.54
N ALA A 156 26.43 16.69 17.52
CA ALA A 156 27.83 17.12 17.52
C ALA A 156 28.83 15.96 17.52
N ASP A 157 28.48 14.83 18.13
CA ASP A 157 29.26 13.58 18.16
C ASP A 157 29.00 12.67 16.94
N GLY A 158 28.23 13.17 15.97
CA GLY A 158 28.05 12.54 14.66
C GLY A 158 27.06 11.40 14.64
N TRP A 159 26.00 11.44 15.46
CA TRP A 159 24.86 10.52 15.38
C TRP A 159 23.66 11.14 14.69
N ALA A 160 22.89 10.30 14.02
CA ALA A 160 21.62 10.69 13.41
C ALA A 160 20.51 10.69 14.47
N THR A 161 19.61 11.66 14.41
CA THR A 161 18.37 11.71 15.19
C THR A 161 17.23 12.19 14.29
N ILE A 162 16.01 11.74 14.58
CA ILE A 162 14.79 12.21 13.90
C ILE A 162 13.90 12.85 14.96
N ASN A 163 13.40 14.06 14.68
CA ASN A 163 12.52 14.82 15.58
C ASN A 163 13.02 14.83 17.04
N ASN A 164 14.33 14.97 17.24
CA ASN A 164 14.98 14.92 18.55
C ASN A 164 14.59 13.69 19.40
N GLY A 165 14.44 12.52 18.78
CA GLY A 165 14.12 11.25 19.45
C GLY A 165 12.64 11.07 19.82
N LYS A 166 11.76 12.01 19.43
CA LYS A 166 10.31 11.99 19.73
C LYS A 166 9.49 11.12 18.76
N GLY A 167 10.15 10.44 17.84
CA GLY A 167 9.48 9.64 16.79
C GLY A 167 9.01 10.49 15.62
N ALA A 168 8.14 9.94 14.78
CA ALA A 168 7.66 10.58 13.56
C ALA A 168 7.02 11.96 13.82
N SER A 169 7.33 12.96 13.00
CA SER A 169 6.69 14.28 13.12
C SER A 169 5.28 14.26 12.55
N LYS A 170 4.31 14.87 13.26
CA LYS A 170 2.97 15.14 12.70
C LYS A 170 3.02 16.14 11.56
N THR A 171 3.86 17.16 11.72
CA THR A 171 4.09 18.25 10.77
C THR A 171 5.57 18.57 10.78
N ALA A 172 6.15 18.81 9.61
CA ALA A 172 7.55 19.17 9.46
C ALA A 172 7.71 20.29 8.42
N ALA A 173 8.84 21.00 8.47
CA ALA A 173 9.18 21.98 7.44
C ALA A 173 9.37 21.28 6.09
N ALA A 174 8.74 21.80 5.04
CA ALA A 174 8.89 21.26 3.69
C ALA A 174 10.37 21.29 3.26
N PRO A 175 10.89 20.22 2.63
CA PRO A 175 12.20 20.26 1.99
C PRO A 175 12.24 21.37 0.93
N ALA A 176 13.38 22.07 0.83
CA ALA A 176 13.68 23.03 -0.24
C ALA A 176 12.63 24.15 -0.48
N GLY A 177 11.80 24.50 0.52
CA GLY A 177 10.84 25.61 0.39
C GLY A 177 9.72 25.36 -0.62
N VAL A 178 9.45 24.10 -0.96
CA VAL A 178 8.34 23.74 -1.84
C VAL A 178 7.02 24.16 -1.19
N ALA A 179 6.21 24.93 -1.93
CA ALA A 179 4.89 25.30 -1.47
C ALA A 179 4.00 24.06 -1.35
N GLU A 180 3.24 23.99 -0.26
CA GLU A 180 2.19 22.99 -0.09
C GLU A 180 1.23 23.09 -1.27
N ARG A 181 1.02 21.98 -1.95
CA ARG A 181 -0.03 21.84 -2.95
C ARG A 181 -1.21 21.22 -2.22
N ASP A 182 -2.37 21.83 -2.37
CA ASP A 182 -3.64 21.22 -2.00
C ASP A 182 -3.90 20.11 -3.04
N GLU A 183 -3.20 18.98 -2.93
CA GLU A 183 -3.47 17.83 -3.76
C GLU A 183 -4.79 17.25 -3.31
N GLU A 184 -5.76 17.20 -4.23
CA GLU A 184 -7.02 16.54 -3.93
C GLU A 184 -6.73 15.08 -3.55
N TYR A 185 -7.00 14.73 -2.29
CA TYR A 185 -7.16 13.35 -1.82
C TYR A 185 -8.30 12.59 -2.53
N ARG A 186 -8.87 13.20 -3.58
CA ARG A 186 -9.92 12.64 -4.43
C ARG A 186 -9.29 12.04 -5.67
N PHE A 187 -9.78 10.86 -6.00
CA PHE A 187 -9.48 10.24 -7.28
C PHE A 187 -10.68 10.41 -8.21
N PHE A 188 -10.40 10.79 -9.46
CA PHE A 188 -11.37 10.78 -10.54
C PHE A 188 -10.67 10.45 -11.85
N ASP A 189 -11.24 9.50 -12.58
CA ASP A 189 -10.87 9.14 -13.94
C ASP A 189 -12.16 8.81 -14.71
N ASP A 190 -12.44 9.57 -15.76
CA ASP A 190 -13.60 9.43 -16.64
C ASP A 190 -13.24 8.79 -17.99
N PHE A 191 -12.01 8.31 -18.13
CA PHE A 191 -11.51 7.60 -19.30
C PHE A 191 -11.66 8.38 -20.62
N THR A 192 -11.71 9.72 -20.55
CA THR A 192 -11.67 10.60 -21.73
C THR A 192 -10.25 10.73 -22.30
N ALA A 193 -9.24 10.59 -21.45
CA ALA A 193 -7.84 10.52 -21.85
C ALA A 193 -7.53 9.17 -22.54
N PRO A 194 -6.57 9.12 -23.49
CA PRO A 194 -6.24 7.89 -24.22
C PRO A 194 -5.51 6.84 -23.36
N THR A 195 -5.05 7.23 -22.17
CA THR A 195 -4.34 6.38 -21.21
C THR A 195 -4.95 6.55 -19.83
N LEU A 196 -4.91 5.49 -19.04
CA LEU A 196 -5.29 5.50 -17.64
C LEU A 196 -4.52 6.58 -16.87
N ARG A 197 -5.20 7.28 -15.94
CA ARG A 197 -4.53 8.17 -14.98
C ARG A 197 -3.45 7.40 -14.21
N PHE A 198 -2.38 8.06 -13.77
CA PHE A 198 -1.37 7.38 -12.95
C PHE A 198 -1.99 6.82 -11.66
N GLY A 199 -1.56 5.62 -11.26
CA GLY A 199 -1.91 5.01 -9.96
C GLY A 199 -2.90 3.84 -10.00
N TRP A 200 -3.46 3.47 -11.16
CA TRP A 200 -4.25 2.24 -11.29
C TRP A 200 -3.41 0.99 -10.98
N GLN A 201 -4.04 0.02 -10.31
CA GLN A 201 -3.42 -1.19 -9.77
C GLN A 201 -4.20 -2.43 -10.16
N TRP A 202 -3.48 -3.54 -10.31
CA TRP A 202 -4.01 -4.88 -10.50
C TRP A 202 -3.04 -5.89 -9.86
N GLN A 203 -3.44 -7.16 -9.80
CA GLN A 203 -2.54 -8.19 -9.29
C GLN A 203 -1.38 -8.41 -10.27
N GLN A 204 -0.14 -8.45 -9.75
CA GLN A 204 1.08 -8.56 -10.58
C GLN A 204 1.03 -9.71 -11.60
N ASN A 205 0.52 -10.88 -11.20
CA ASN A 205 0.43 -12.06 -12.06
C ASN A 205 -0.92 -12.19 -12.78
N ASN A 206 -1.90 -11.35 -12.46
CA ASN A 206 -3.22 -11.36 -13.06
C ASN A 206 -3.55 -9.97 -13.62
N VAL A 207 -2.80 -9.57 -14.64
CA VAL A 207 -3.09 -8.35 -15.42
C VAL A 207 -4.45 -8.56 -16.11
N PRO A 208 -5.44 -7.68 -15.91
CA PRO A 208 -6.72 -7.78 -16.60
C PRO A 208 -6.58 -7.35 -18.06
N GLU A 209 -7.51 -7.77 -18.90
CA GLU A 209 -7.68 -7.16 -20.21
C GLU A 209 -8.42 -5.83 -20.05
N TYR A 210 -7.88 -4.77 -20.64
CA TYR A 210 -8.57 -3.48 -20.64
C TYR A 210 -8.37 -2.70 -21.94
N ARG A 211 -9.34 -1.83 -22.24
CA ARG A 211 -9.27 -0.90 -23.38
C ARG A 211 -10.03 0.37 -23.06
N ILE A 212 -9.38 1.53 -23.25
CA ILE A 212 -10.06 2.82 -23.21
C ILE A 212 -10.60 3.14 -24.60
N ARG A 213 -11.90 3.44 -24.71
CA ARG A 213 -12.53 3.85 -25.96
C ARG A 213 -13.76 4.69 -25.68
N ASN A 214 -13.89 5.80 -26.41
CA ASN A 214 -15.08 6.67 -26.39
C ASN A 214 -15.51 7.12 -24.98
N GLY A 215 -14.56 7.52 -24.13
CA GLY A 215 -14.89 7.95 -22.75
C GLY A 215 -15.33 6.80 -21.84
N SER A 216 -14.83 5.59 -22.07
CA SER A 216 -15.14 4.42 -21.24
C SER A 216 -13.96 3.46 -21.16
N LEU A 217 -13.86 2.78 -20.02
CA LEU A 217 -12.96 1.67 -19.81
C LEU A 217 -13.73 0.35 -20.01
N GLU A 218 -13.38 -0.39 -21.04
CA GLU A 218 -13.77 -1.79 -21.15
C GLU A 218 -12.81 -2.66 -20.33
N LEU A 219 -13.36 -3.52 -19.46
CA LEU A 219 -12.61 -4.39 -18.55
C LEU A 219 -13.08 -5.84 -18.69
N ALA A 220 -12.13 -6.78 -18.67
CA ALA A 220 -12.37 -8.21 -18.63
C ALA A 220 -11.28 -8.94 -17.82
N PRO A 221 -11.58 -10.13 -17.27
CA PRO A 221 -10.55 -11.03 -16.76
C PRO A 221 -9.55 -11.41 -17.86
N ASN A 222 -8.34 -11.78 -17.48
CA ASN A 222 -7.47 -12.55 -18.38
C ASN A 222 -7.96 -14.01 -18.49
N SER A 223 -7.44 -14.73 -19.48
CA SER A 223 -7.83 -16.12 -19.76
C SER A 223 -7.66 -17.06 -18.56
N ALA A 224 -6.60 -16.89 -17.75
CA ALA A 224 -6.36 -17.71 -16.57
C ALA A 224 -7.40 -17.49 -15.45
N ASN A 225 -8.14 -16.38 -15.46
CA ASN A 225 -9.11 -16.00 -14.44
C ASN A 225 -10.52 -15.77 -15.00
N ALA A 226 -10.82 -16.27 -16.21
CA ALA A 226 -12.08 -16.03 -16.91
C ALA A 226 -13.32 -16.37 -16.06
N LEU A 227 -13.27 -17.46 -15.30
CA LEU A 227 -14.37 -17.91 -14.43
C LEU A 227 -14.35 -17.30 -13.02
N ASN A 228 -13.29 -16.58 -12.65
CA ASN A 228 -13.19 -15.96 -11.33
C ASN A 228 -14.15 -14.75 -11.26
N LEU A 229 -14.97 -14.68 -10.21
CA LEU A 229 -15.92 -13.59 -9.98
C LEU A 229 -15.25 -12.22 -9.81
N ILE A 230 -13.98 -12.23 -9.41
CA ILE A 230 -13.12 -11.05 -9.35
C ILE A 230 -11.91 -11.22 -10.29
N GLY A 231 -12.12 -11.83 -11.46
CA GLY A 231 -11.03 -12.11 -12.40
C GLY A 231 -10.50 -10.88 -13.14
N GLY A 232 -11.38 -9.95 -13.50
CA GLY A 232 -11.03 -8.64 -14.05
C GLY A 232 -11.09 -7.60 -12.94
N ILE A 233 -9.93 -7.18 -12.44
CA ILE A 233 -9.82 -6.20 -11.35
C ILE A 233 -9.03 -4.99 -11.85
N MET A 234 -9.60 -3.81 -11.68
CA MET A 234 -8.88 -2.55 -11.83
C MET A 234 -9.12 -1.69 -10.59
N GLY A 235 -8.08 -1.57 -9.76
CA GLY A 235 -8.14 -0.97 -8.43
C GLY A 235 -7.37 0.34 -8.31
N TYR A 236 -7.76 1.15 -7.33
CA TYR A 236 -7.04 2.34 -6.91
C TYR A 236 -6.95 2.37 -5.38
N TYR A 237 -5.84 2.89 -4.86
CA TYR A 237 -5.58 2.91 -3.41
C TYR A 237 -6.50 3.90 -2.68
N THR A 238 -6.75 3.63 -1.40
CA THR A 238 -7.49 4.54 -0.52
C THR A 238 -6.51 5.33 0.34
N THR A 239 -6.83 6.59 0.63
CA THR A 239 -6.01 7.47 1.49
C THR A 239 -6.58 7.63 2.89
N ASN A 240 -7.85 7.23 3.09
CA ASN A 240 -8.59 7.36 4.34
C ASN A 240 -9.48 6.14 4.56
N GLY A 241 -9.82 5.83 5.81
CA GLY A 241 -10.75 4.76 6.15
C GLY A 241 -12.20 5.08 5.81
N SER A 242 -12.57 6.35 5.88
CA SER A 242 -13.91 6.82 5.56
C SER A 242 -13.91 7.52 4.20
N TYR A 243 -14.64 6.97 3.23
CA TYR A 243 -14.73 7.46 1.86
C TYR A 243 -16.00 7.00 1.15
N ALA A 244 -16.36 7.68 0.06
CA ALA A 244 -17.34 7.23 -0.90
C ALA A 244 -16.65 6.96 -2.25
N ALA A 245 -16.86 5.77 -2.78
CA ALA A 245 -16.44 5.37 -4.11
C ALA A 245 -17.65 5.23 -5.03
N MET A 246 -17.53 5.70 -6.27
CA MET A 246 -18.58 5.62 -7.27
C MET A 246 -18.04 5.23 -8.63
N THR A 247 -18.78 4.38 -9.33
CA THR A 247 -18.55 4.08 -10.75
C THR A 247 -19.87 4.06 -11.51
N GLN A 248 -19.79 4.15 -12.83
CA GLN A 248 -20.92 3.96 -13.74
C GLN A 248 -20.65 2.73 -14.61
N VAL A 249 -21.59 1.80 -14.68
CA VAL A 249 -21.52 0.58 -15.49
C VAL A 249 -22.54 0.68 -16.62
N ASP A 250 -22.09 0.46 -17.86
CA ASP A 250 -22.98 0.28 -19.01
C ASP A 250 -23.58 -1.14 -18.99
N VAL A 251 -24.83 -1.25 -18.56
CA VAL A 251 -25.52 -2.53 -18.37
C VAL A 251 -25.60 -3.31 -19.68
N SER A 252 -25.73 -2.62 -20.82
CA SER A 252 -25.82 -3.26 -22.14
C SER A 252 -24.51 -3.92 -22.58
N SER A 253 -23.39 -3.53 -21.97
CA SER A 253 -22.08 -4.11 -22.26
C SER A 253 -21.76 -5.37 -21.46
N ILE A 254 -22.54 -5.65 -20.40
CA ILE A 254 -22.30 -6.80 -19.50
C ILE A 254 -22.62 -8.08 -20.26
N LYS A 255 -21.60 -8.93 -20.44
CA LYS A 255 -21.79 -10.22 -21.10
C LYS A 255 -22.60 -11.19 -20.23
N SER A 256 -23.37 -12.06 -20.88
CA SER A 256 -24.27 -13.01 -20.21
C SER A 256 -23.54 -13.82 -19.13
N GLY A 257 -24.16 -13.92 -17.95
CA GLY A 257 -23.60 -14.59 -16.77
C GLY A 257 -22.58 -13.76 -15.98
N ALA A 258 -21.99 -12.72 -16.57
CA ALA A 258 -21.01 -11.89 -15.88
C ALA A 258 -21.67 -10.98 -14.83
N ILE A 259 -20.91 -10.71 -13.78
CA ILE A 259 -21.18 -9.63 -12.83
C ILE A 259 -20.17 -8.51 -13.07
N ALA A 260 -20.63 -7.26 -13.07
CA ALA A 260 -19.78 -6.08 -13.18
C ALA A 260 -20.14 -5.05 -12.12
N GLY A 261 -19.14 -4.52 -11.40
CA GLY A 261 -19.42 -3.56 -10.34
C GLY A 261 -18.21 -3.03 -9.60
N LEU A 262 -18.40 -2.75 -8.32
CA LEU A 262 -17.46 -2.04 -7.45
C LEU A 262 -17.21 -2.85 -6.18
N SER A 263 -15.97 -2.83 -5.68
CA SER A 263 -15.58 -3.58 -4.49
C SER A 263 -14.56 -2.85 -3.64
N ALA A 264 -14.61 -3.11 -2.33
CA ALA A 264 -13.50 -3.00 -1.41
C ALA A 264 -12.65 -4.26 -1.56
N TYR A 265 -11.54 -4.11 -2.27
CA TYR A 265 -10.65 -5.18 -2.67
C TYR A 265 -9.42 -5.21 -1.76
N GLY A 266 -9.32 -6.23 -0.92
CA GLY A 266 -8.13 -6.46 -0.11
C GLY A 266 -7.10 -7.28 -0.86
N ASP A 267 -7.50 -8.46 -1.35
CA ASP A 267 -6.69 -9.31 -2.20
C ASP A 267 -7.53 -10.36 -2.98
N ASN A 268 -6.84 -11.30 -3.64
CA ASN A 268 -7.48 -12.35 -4.44
C ASN A 268 -8.36 -13.30 -3.63
N GLU A 269 -8.19 -13.34 -2.30
CA GLU A 269 -8.90 -14.23 -1.41
C GLU A 269 -9.98 -13.50 -0.60
N ASN A 270 -9.83 -12.18 -0.43
CA ASN A 270 -10.60 -11.33 0.46
C ASN A 270 -11.06 -10.05 -0.23
N ALA A 271 -12.36 -9.96 -0.53
CA ALA A 271 -12.98 -8.80 -1.15
C ALA A 271 -14.47 -8.70 -0.76
N LEU A 272 -14.98 -7.48 -0.68
CA LEU A 272 -16.38 -7.16 -0.43
C LEU A 272 -16.89 -6.25 -1.53
N GLY A 273 -17.97 -6.60 -2.21
CA GLY A 273 -18.42 -5.78 -3.31
C GLY A 273 -19.86 -6.01 -3.69
N PHE A 274 -20.26 -5.31 -4.75
CA PHE A 274 -21.56 -5.45 -5.34
C PHE A 274 -21.52 -5.09 -6.82
N GLY A 275 -22.43 -5.64 -7.60
CA GLY A 275 -22.46 -5.40 -9.04
C GLY A 275 -23.77 -5.78 -9.69
N VAL A 276 -23.86 -5.40 -10.96
CA VAL A 276 -25.00 -5.70 -11.82
C VAL A 276 -24.80 -7.08 -12.44
N GLN A 277 -25.80 -7.95 -12.31
CA GLN A 277 -25.85 -9.26 -12.96
C GLN A 277 -27.30 -9.58 -13.32
N ASN A 278 -27.57 -9.87 -14.60
CA ASN A 278 -28.89 -10.31 -15.09
C ASN A 278 -30.08 -9.45 -14.59
N GLY A 279 -29.94 -8.12 -14.63
CA GLY A 279 -30.99 -7.18 -14.19
C GLY A 279 -31.15 -7.06 -12.67
N LYS A 280 -30.23 -7.64 -11.89
CA LYS A 280 -30.19 -7.56 -10.44
C LYS A 280 -28.94 -6.82 -9.97
N ILE A 281 -29.01 -6.27 -8.76
CA ILE A 281 -27.85 -5.84 -7.97
C ILE A 281 -27.55 -6.94 -6.96
N VAL A 282 -26.36 -7.51 -7.05
CA VAL A 282 -25.90 -8.60 -6.20
C VAL A 282 -24.81 -8.07 -5.28
N VAL A 283 -25.04 -8.13 -3.97
CA VAL A 283 -24.02 -7.84 -2.95
C VAL A 283 -23.35 -9.15 -2.58
N TRP A 284 -22.02 -9.17 -2.53
CA TRP A 284 -21.24 -10.37 -2.34
C TRP A 284 -20.02 -10.15 -1.45
N ARG A 285 -19.62 -11.21 -0.74
CA ARG A 285 -18.40 -11.30 0.06
C ARG A 285 -17.57 -12.47 -0.44
N ARG A 286 -16.26 -12.25 -0.55
CA ARG A 286 -15.25 -13.29 -0.75
C ARG A 286 -14.32 -13.25 0.45
N GLU A 287 -14.21 -14.34 1.20
CA GLU A 287 -13.30 -14.44 2.34
C GLU A 287 -12.56 -15.78 2.28
N ARG A 288 -11.23 -15.74 2.31
CA ARG A 288 -10.38 -16.94 2.16
C ARG A 288 -10.81 -17.80 0.96
N ASN A 289 -11.02 -17.15 -0.18
CA ASN A 289 -11.51 -17.75 -1.43
C ASN A 289 -12.97 -18.26 -1.41
N ASN A 290 -13.68 -18.19 -0.29
CA ASN A 290 -15.09 -18.57 -0.21
C ASN A 290 -15.98 -17.39 -0.64
N HIS A 291 -16.67 -17.54 -1.77
CA HIS A 291 -17.59 -16.54 -2.28
C HIS A 291 -19.03 -16.79 -1.81
N ARG A 292 -19.70 -15.74 -1.33
CA ARG A 292 -21.07 -15.76 -0.85
C ARG A 292 -21.84 -14.55 -1.37
N VAL A 293 -23.04 -14.79 -1.88
CA VAL A 293 -24.04 -13.74 -2.09
C VAL A 293 -24.65 -13.38 -0.74
N LEU A 294 -24.66 -12.10 -0.42
CA LEU A 294 -25.20 -11.56 0.83
C LEU A 294 -26.64 -11.08 0.65
N SER A 295 -26.92 -10.39 -0.46
CA SER A 295 -28.26 -9.98 -0.84
C SER A 295 -28.38 -9.81 -2.35
N THR A 296 -29.62 -9.79 -2.83
CA THR A 296 -29.96 -9.57 -4.24
C THR A 296 -31.19 -8.69 -4.32
N HIS A 297 -31.12 -7.65 -5.15
CA HIS A 297 -32.17 -6.65 -5.33
C HIS A 297 -32.42 -6.44 -6.82
N ASP A 298 -33.61 -5.96 -7.19
CA ASP A 298 -33.85 -5.50 -8.55
C ASP A 298 -32.96 -4.31 -8.88
N ALA A 299 -32.33 -4.32 -10.06
CA ALA A 299 -31.64 -3.15 -10.55
C ALA A 299 -32.66 -2.08 -10.95
N PRO A 300 -32.43 -0.79 -10.65
CA PRO A 300 -33.31 0.26 -11.17
C PRO A 300 -33.27 0.27 -12.70
N GLY A 301 -34.34 0.74 -13.33
CA GLY A 301 -34.40 0.82 -14.79
C GLY A 301 -33.33 1.74 -15.37
N GLY A 302 -32.83 1.41 -16.56
CA GLY A 302 -31.85 2.22 -17.29
C GLY A 302 -30.67 1.40 -17.82
N ASN A 303 -29.95 1.95 -18.80
CA ASN A 303 -28.78 1.31 -19.41
C ASN A 303 -27.46 1.72 -18.74
N GLN A 304 -27.50 2.74 -17.88
CA GLN A 304 -26.33 3.26 -17.16
C GLN A 304 -26.59 3.11 -15.66
N MET A 305 -25.77 2.31 -15.00
CA MET A 305 -25.93 2.01 -13.60
C MET A 305 -24.85 2.69 -12.77
N HIS A 306 -25.23 3.61 -11.90
CA HIS A 306 -24.30 4.25 -10.96
C HIS A 306 -24.27 3.44 -9.68
N LEU A 307 -23.09 2.95 -9.33
CA LEU A 307 -22.84 2.14 -8.15
C LEU A 307 -22.03 2.98 -7.16
N ARG A 308 -22.53 3.15 -5.94
CA ARG A 308 -21.82 3.81 -4.84
C ARG A 308 -21.54 2.82 -3.71
N LEU A 309 -20.28 2.73 -3.31
CA LEU A 309 -19.80 2.04 -2.12
C LEU A 309 -19.31 3.10 -1.13
N THR A 310 -19.84 3.10 0.09
CA THR A 310 -19.40 4.00 1.16
C THR A 310 -18.70 3.18 2.24
N ALA A 311 -17.47 3.51 2.54
CA ALA A 311 -16.70 2.93 3.64
C ALA A 311 -16.69 3.88 4.84
N ARG A 312 -16.76 3.29 6.04
CA ARG A 312 -16.60 3.96 7.32
C ARG A 312 -15.54 3.22 8.14
N ASP A 313 -14.54 3.96 8.63
CA ASP A 313 -13.41 3.47 9.43
C ASP A 313 -12.55 2.39 8.72
N GLY A 314 -12.74 2.22 7.41
CA GLY A 314 -12.13 1.18 6.57
C GLY A 314 -12.71 -0.22 6.78
N ILE A 315 -13.73 -0.37 7.64
CA ILE A 315 -14.24 -1.69 8.08
C ILE A 315 -15.72 -1.85 7.76
N PHE A 316 -16.51 -0.78 7.78
CA PHE A 316 -17.95 -0.86 7.56
C PHE A 316 -18.29 -0.35 6.17
N TYR A 317 -19.10 -1.11 5.44
CA TYR A 317 -19.38 -0.86 4.02
C TYR A 317 -20.88 -0.84 3.75
N SER A 318 -21.37 0.21 3.12
CA SER A 318 -22.75 0.32 2.64
C SER A 318 -22.79 0.56 1.14
N PHE A 319 -23.87 0.10 0.50
CA PHE A 319 -24.01 0.11 -0.95
C PHE A 319 -25.26 0.86 -1.38
N ALA A 320 -25.16 1.60 -2.48
CA ALA A 320 -26.29 2.26 -3.09
C ALA A 320 -26.20 2.23 -4.62
N VAL A 321 -27.35 2.25 -5.28
CA VAL A 321 -27.47 2.16 -6.73
C VAL A 321 -28.37 3.27 -7.26
N SER A 322 -28.10 3.75 -8.48
CA SER A 322 -28.92 4.74 -9.16
C SER A 322 -28.91 4.56 -10.68
N GLY A 323 -30.10 4.57 -11.30
CA GLY A 323 -30.24 4.54 -12.76
C GLY A 323 -30.05 5.91 -13.44
N ASP A 324 -30.15 7.01 -12.69
CA ASP A 324 -30.02 8.39 -13.20
C ASP A 324 -28.81 9.15 -12.65
N GLY A 325 -28.05 8.54 -11.75
CA GLY A 325 -26.88 9.12 -11.09
C GLY A 325 -27.21 10.17 -10.04
N LYS A 326 -28.49 10.39 -9.71
CA LYS A 326 -28.97 11.41 -8.78
C LYS A 326 -29.72 10.79 -7.61
N ASN A 327 -30.68 9.92 -7.90
CA ASN A 327 -31.54 9.28 -6.92
C ASN A 327 -30.97 7.91 -6.56
N PHE A 328 -30.31 7.82 -5.41
CA PHE A 328 -29.66 6.59 -4.93
C PHE A 328 -30.58 5.80 -4.00
N GLN A 329 -30.81 4.54 -4.34
CA GLN A 329 -31.46 3.56 -3.49
C GLN A 329 -30.41 2.77 -2.70
N ALA A 330 -30.58 2.62 -1.40
CA ALA A 330 -29.74 1.76 -0.57
C ALA A 330 -29.94 0.28 -0.91
N ILE A 331 -28.87 -0.50 -0.87
CA ILE A 331 -28.86 -1.92 -1.24
C ILE A 331 -28.31 -2.73 -0.06
N GLY A 332 -29.16 -3.58 0.52
CA GLY A 332 -28.84 -4.39 1.68
C GLY A 332 -28.51 -3.58 2.93
N ASP A 333 -28.09 -4.30 3.97
CA ASP A 333 -27.60 -3.73 5.23
C ASP A 333 -26.11 -3.37 5.14
N GLU A 334 -25.64 -2.54 6.09
CA GLU A 334 -24.20 -2.29 6.27
C GLU A 334 -23.45 -3.60 6.55
N GLN A 335 -22.33 -3.82 5.86
CA GLN A 335 -21.53 -5.03 5.93
C GLN A 335 -20.23 -4.76 6.69
N ASN A 336 -19.84 -5.69 7.56
CA ASN A 336 -18.53 -5.70 8.21
C ASN A 336 -17.49 -6.39 7.31
N GLY A 337 -16.41 -5.66 6.99
CA GLY A 337 -15.27 -6.06 6.19
C GLY A 337 -13.98 -6.29 6.99
N ASP A 338 -14.06 -6.62 8.28
CA ASP A 338 -12.88 -6.83 9.16
C ASP A 338 -11.92 -7.96 8.73
N TYR A 339 -12.38 -8.83 7.83
CA TYR A 339 -11.60 -9.89 7.20
C TYR A 339 -10.72 -9.39 6.04
N LEU A 340 -10.93 -8.16 5.57
CA LEU A 340 -10.10 -7.56 4.52
C LEU A 340 -8.68 -7.28 5.08
N PRO A 341 -7.61 -7.65 4.36
CA PRO A 341 -6.23 -7.47 4.82
C PRO A 341 -5.83 -5.98 4.90
N PRO A 342 -5.59 -5.42 6.10
CA PRO A 342 -5.25 -4.01 6.25
C PRO A 342 -3.75 -3.75 6.04
N TRP A 343 -2.91 -4.38 6.87
CA TRP A 343 -1.51 -3.99 7.12
C TRP A 343 -0.58 -4.08 5.91
N ASP A 344 -0.47 -5.26 5.30
CA ASP A 344 0.55 -5.51 4.27
C ASP A 344 0.12 -5.04 2.89
N ARG A 345 -1.19 -4.99 2.67
CA ARG A 345 -1.78 -4.76 1.36
C ARG A 345 -2.39 -3.37 1.32
N GLY A 346 -3.32 -3.06 2.22
CA GLY A 346 -4.23 -1.91 2.12
C GLY A 346 -5.41 -2.23 1.21
N VAL A 347 -6.61 -1.78 1.56
CA VAL A 347 -7.83 -1.99 0.79
C VAL A 347 -7.86 -0.99 -0.38
N ARG A 348 -8.10 -1.53 -1.57
CA ARG A 348 -8.34 -0.74 -2.80
C ARG A 348 -9.83 -0.62 -3.04
N VAL A 349 -10.22 0.47 -3.66
CA VAL A 349 -11.48 0.52 -4.38
C VAL A 349 -11.23 -0.07 -5.75
N ALA A 350 -11.98 -1.09 -6.15
CA ALA A 350 -11.79 -1.75 -7.44
C ALA A 350 -13.07 -1.91 -8.24
N MET A 351 -13.00 -1.58 -9.53
CA MET A 351 -13.95 -2.06 -10.51
C MET A 351 -13.67 -3.54 -10.77
N THR A 352 -14.73 -4.34 -10.75
CA THR A 352 -14.63 -5.81 -10.89
C THR A 352 -15.53 -6.32 -11.99
N VAL A 353 -15.02 -7.24 -12.80
CA VAL A 353 -15.77 -7.99 -13.81
C VAL A 353 -15.39 -9.47 -13.71
N GLY A 354 -16.38 -10.37 -13.74
CA GLY A 354 -16.09 -11.81 -13.68
C GLY A 354 -17.32 -12.70 -13.68
N GLY A 355 -17.12 -13.98 -13.41
CA GLY A 355 -18.18 -14.97 -13.22
C GLY A 355 -18.66 -15.71 -14.48
N ALA A 356 -18.05 -15.45 -15.65
CA ALA A 356 -18.38 -16.11 -16.91
C ALA A 356 -17.17 -16.11 -17.87
N GLU A 357 -17.03 -17.13 -18.73
CA GLU A 357 -15.85 -17.30 -19.60
C GLU A 357 -15.53 -16.09 -20.50
N ASN A 358 -16.57 -15.36 -20.93
CA ASN A 358 -16.42 -14.17 -21.77
C ASN A 358 -16.80 -12.89 -21.02
N ALA A 359 -16.62 -12.87 -19.69
CA ALA A 359 -17.00 -11.74 -18.85
C ALA A 359 -16.31 -10.45 -19.31
N ARG A 360 -17.12 -9.42 -19.55
CA ARG A 360 -16.68 -8.10 -20.01
C ARG A 360 -17.75 -7.09 -19.64
N ALA A 361 -17.32 -5.88 -19.29
CA ALA A 361 -18.20 -4.73 -19.09
C ALA A 361 -17.45 -3.42 -19.34
N ARG A 362 -18.20 -2.36 -19.61
CA ARG A 362 -17.70 -1.00 -19.76
C ARG A 362 -18.06 -0.15 -18.54
N PHE A 363 -17.09 0.63 -18.09
CA PHE A 363 -17.20 1.58 -17.00
C PHE A 363 -17.02 3.00 -17.54
N GLY A 364 -17.88 3.93 -17.11
CA GLY A 364 -17.84 5.33 -17.53
C GLY A 364 -16.88 6.19 -16.72
N PHE A 365 -16.69 5.86 -15.44
CA PHE A 365 -15.72 6.54 -14.57
C PHE A 365 -15.42 5.73 -13.31
N LEU A 366 -14.35 6.09 -12.60
CA LEU A 366 -14.20 5.82 -11.17
C LEU A 366 -13.97 7.14 -10.42
N ARG A 367 -14.68 7.31 -9.32
CA ARG A 367 -14.53 8.42 -8.38
C ARG A 367 -14.32 7.88 -6.98
N ILE A 368 -13.37 8.44 -6.22
CA ILE A 368 -13.15 8.14 -4.81
C ILE A 368 -13.01 9.46 -4.08
N GLU A 369 -13.87 9.69 -3.10
CA GLU A 369 -13.92 10.93 -2.31
C GLU A 369 -13.79 10.58 -0.83
N PRO A 370 -12.76 11.09 -0.13
CA PRO A 370 -12.69 10.97 1.32
C PRO A 370 -13.94 11.60 1.96
N ALA A 371 -14.42 11.01 3.05
CA ALA A 371 -15.43 11.64 3.86
C ALA A 371 -14.87 12.97 4.40
N LYS A 372 -15.68 14.03 4.38
CA LYS A 372 -15.30 15.29 5.03
C LYS A 372 -15.11 15.00 6.52
N LYS A 373 -13.92 15.28 7.04
CA LYS A 373 -13.61 15.18 8.47
C LYS A 373 -14.33 16.24 9.27
#